data_AF-A0A5A7NNY9-F1
#
_entry.id   AF-A0A5A7NNY9-F1
#
_cell.length_a   1.000
_cell.length_b   1.000
_cell.length_c   1.000
_cell.angle_alpha   90.00
_cell.angle_beta   90.00
_cell.angle_gamma   90.00
#
_symmetry.space_group_name_H-M   'P 1'
#
loop_
_entity.id
_entity.type
_entity.pdbx_description
1 polymer ?
#
loop_
_entity_poly.entity_id
_entity_poly.type
_entity_poly.pdbx_seq_one_letter_code
_entity_poly.pdbx_strand_id
1 'polypeptide(L)'
;MTALALDDFPPIVIRTMADNARQLAADLDAAADAAAMRIRDRRNSADYRRRVLAACKAACESIDRGTDADKAVLDAATRYCVPVDSVRLLRPAIASRIKSARQIETDRQIMRSYRAGLTDVEIGKRLNLHQKTVARRRRQIMREI
;
A
#
# COMPACT_ATOMS: atom_id res chain seq x y z
N MET A 1 -50.36 -14.34 21.27
CA MET A 1 -50.12 -12.92 20.97
C MET A 1 -50.89 -12.61 19.69
N THR A 2 -52.07 -12.00 19.81
CA THR A 2 -52.88 -11.55 18.67
C THR A 2 -52.23 -10.31 18.06
N ALA A 3 -51.84 -10.36 16.79
CA ALA A 3 -51.41 -9.18 16.06
C ALA A 3 -52.64 -8.29 15.82
N LEU A 4 -52.58 -7.03 16.24
CA LEU A 4 -53.62 -6.04 15.92
C LEU A 4 -53.65 -5.81 14.40
N ALA A 5 -54.84 -5.80 13.82
CA ALA A 5 -55.03 -5.52 12.41
C ALA A 5 -54.80 -4.02 12.17
N LEU A 6 -54.33 -3.66 10.97
CA LEU A 6 -54.11 -2.25 10.60
C LEU A 6 -55.42 -1.43 10.68
N ASP A 7 -56.56 -2.10 10.51
CA ASP A 7 -57.90 -1.53 10.58
C ASP A 7 -58.33 -1.13 12.01
N ASP A 8 -57.62 -1.62 13.04
CA ASP A 8 -57.90 -1.29 14.44
C ASP A 8 -57.38 0.11 14.83
N PHE A 9 -56.64 0.79 13.95
CA PHE A 9 -56.03 2.09 14.22
C PHE A 9 -56.85 3.25 13.63
N PRO A 10 -56.95 4.39 14.34
CA PRO A 10 -57.57 5.60 13.79
C PRO A 10 -56.84 6.07 12.52
N PRO A 11 -57.56 6.61 11.51
CA PRO A 11 -56.95 7.06 10.24
C PRO A 11 -55.78 8.04 10.39
N ILE A 12 -55.81 8.90 11.41
CA ILE A 12 -54.72 9.85 11.71
C ILE A 12 -53.43 9.14 12.14
N VAL A 13 -53.54 8.02 12.85
CA VAL A 13 -52.39 7.20 13.26
C VAL A 13 -51.80 6.52 12.04
N ILE A 14 -52.64 5.92 11.19
CA ILE A 14 -52.21 5.27 9.93
C ILE A 14 -51.46 6.27 9.04
N ARG A 15 -51.98 7.50 8.88
CA ARG A 15 -51.32 8.55 8.10
C ARG A 15 -49.96 8.94 8.69
N THR A 16 -49.89 9.16 9.99
CA THR A 16 -48.63 9.49 10.68
C THR A 16 -47.60 8.37 10.51
N MET A 17 -48.03 7.10 10.64
CA MET A 17 -47.15 5.95 10.41
C MET A 17 -46.65 5.90 8.96
N ALA A 18 -47.51 6.18 7.98
CA ALA A 18 -47.12 6.24 6.57
C ALA A 18 -46.13 7.38 6.30
N ASP A 19 -46.34 8.57 6.88
CA ASP A 19 -45.44 9.71 6.72
C ASP A 19 -44.08 9.43 7.38
N ASN A 20 -44.06 8.83 8.57
CA ASN A 20 -42.83 8.39 9.22
C ASN A 20 -42.09 7.32 8.41
N ALA A 21 -42.81 6.37 7.81
CA ALA A 21 -42.21 5.35 6.96
C ALA A 21 -41.58 5.97 5.69
N ARG A 22 -42.24 6.96 5.08
CA ARG A 22 -41.67 7.70 3.94
C ARG A 22 -40.44 8.50 4.35
N GLN A 23 -40.47 9.17 5.50
CA GLN A 23 -39.32 9.91 6.00
C GLN A 23 -38.14 8.96 6.27
N LEU A 24 -38.39 7.83 6.92
CA LEU A 24 -37.36 6.82 7.19
C LEU A 24 -36.77 6.24 5.90
N ALA A 25 -37.60 5.99 4.88
CA ALA A 25 -37.11 5.54 3.58
C ALA A 25 -36.20 6.61 2.93
N ALA A 26 -36.61 7.88 2.95
CA ALA A 26 -35.80 8.97 2.43
C ALA A 26 -34.47 9.15 3.19
N ASP A 27 -34.50 9.00 4.52
CA ASP A 27 -33.30 9.08 5.36
C ASP A 27 -32.33 7.92 5.07
N LEU A 28 -32.86 6.71 4.82
CA LEU A 28 -32.06 5.55 4.43
C LEU A 28 -31.39 5.73 3.06
N ASP A 29 -32.12 6.28 2.08
CA ASP A 29 -31.58 6.57 0.75
C ASP A 29 -30.46 7.63 0.85
N ALA A 30 -30.68 8.71 1.60
CA ALA A 30 -29.66 9.73 1.84
C ALA A 30 -28.42 9.17 2.55
N ALA A 31 -28.60 8.26 3.52
CA ALA A 31 -27.50 7.58 4.18
C ALA A 31 -26.73 6.64 3.23
N ALA A 32 -27.43 5.96 2.33
CA ALA A 32 -26.82 5.10 1.31
C ALA A 32 -25.96 5.92 0.33
N ASP A 33 -26.47 7.07 -0.13
CA ASP A 33 -25.71 7.98 -1.00
C ASP A 33 -24.47 8.54 -0.30
N ALA A 34 -24.60 8.97 0.95
CA ALA A 34 -23.47 9.42 1.76
C ALA A 34 -22.41 8.30 1.94
N ALA A 35 -22.84 7.06 2.15
CA ALA A 35 -21.94 5.92 2.23
C ALA A 35 -21.25 5.64 0.89
N ALA A 36 -21.97 5.71 -0.23
CA ALA A 36 -21.42 5.55 -1.56
C ALA A 36 -20.35 6.61 -1.88
N MET A 37 -20.59 7.86 -1.50
CA MET A 37 -19.61 8.95 -1.62
C MET A 37 -18.34 8.67 -0.81
N ARG A 38 -18.46 8.26 0.46
CA ARG A 38 -17.30 7.89 1.28
C ARG A 38 -16.50 6.73 0.70
N ILE A 39 -17.18 5.73 0.12
CA ILE A 39 -16.51 4.59 -0.54
C ILE A 39 -15.75 5.08 -1.78
N ARG A 40 -16.36 5.96 -2.58
CA ARG A 40 -15.72 6.57 -3.75
C ARG A 40 -14.47 7.38 -3.34
N ASP A 41 -14.57 8.22 -2.31
CA ASP A 41 -13.43 9.01 -1.82
C ASP A 41 -12.29 8.14 -1.29
N ARG A 42 -12.63 7.05 -0.58
CA ARG A 42 -11.64 6.05 -0.14
C ARG A 42 -10.95 5.37 -1.31
N ARG A 43 -11.70 5.00 -2.37
CA ARG A 43 -11.14 4.42 -3.59
C ARG A 43 -10.21 5.40 -4.30
N ASN A 44 -10.66 6.62 -4.52
CA ASN A 44 -9.87 7.69 -5.12
C ASN A 44 -8.57 7.94 -4.35
N SER A 45 -8.65 7.97 -3.00
CA SER A 45 -7.49 8.12 -2.12
C SER A 45 -6.53 6.95 -2.21
N ALA A 46 -7.04 5.71 -2.26
CA ALA A 46 -6.23 4.51 -2.41
C ALA A 46 -5.53 4.46 -3.78
N ASP A 47 -6.24 4.81 -4.85
CA ASP A 47 -5.69 4.84 -6.20
C ASP A 47 -4.67 5.96 -6.38
N TYR A 48 -4.88 7.12 -5.74
CA TYR A 48 -3.87 8.17 -5.66
C TYR A 48 -2.59 7.64 -4.97
N ARG A 49 -2.71 7.03 -3.79
CA ARG A 49 -1.56 6.45 -3.08
C ARG A 49 -0.82 5.40 -3.92
N ARG A 50 -1.55 4.52 -4.62
CA ARG A 50 -0.96 3.52 -5.52
C ARG A 50 -0.15 4.17 -6.64
N ARG A 51 -0.68 5.21 -7.29
CA ARG A 51 0.04 5.95 -8.34
C ARG A 51 1.30 6.62 -7.81
N VAL A 52 1.23 7.25 -6.64
CA VAL A 52 2.39 7.89 -6.01
C VAL A 52 3.49 6.86 -5.68
N LEU A 53 3.11 5.71 -5.12
CA LEU A 53 4.07 4.62 -4.83
C LEU A 53 4.71 4.07 -6.12
N ALA A 54 3.92 3.89 -7.18
CA ALA A 54 4.42 3.43 -8.47
C ALA A 54 5.40 4.44 -9.08
N ALA A 55 5.09 5.74 -9.03
CA ALA A 55 5.97 6.81 -9.47
C ALA A 55 7.30 6.82 -8.69
N CYS A 56 7.24 6.72 -7.37
CA CYS A 56 8.45 6.67 -6.54
C CYS A 56 9.32 5.45 -6.89
N LYS A 57 8.70 4.27 -7.08
CA LYS A 57 9.42 3.07 -7.48
C LYS A 57 10.12 3.27 -8.84
N ALA A 58 9.42 3.80 -9.83
CA ALA A 58 9.97 4.07 -11.15
C ALA A 58 11.12 5.09 -11.09
N ALA A 59 11.00 6.16 -10.29
CA ALA A 59 12.07 7.13 -10.07
C ALA A 59 13.31 6.48 -9.46
N CYS A 60 13.15 5.65 -8.42
CA CYS A 60 14.27 4.91 -7.83
C CYS A 60 14.96 3.99 -8.85
N GLU A 61 14.20 3.25 -9.66
CA GLU A 61 14.78 2.39 -10.70
C GLU A 61 15.55 3.18 -11.77
N SER A 62 15.06 4.35 -12.18
CA SER A 62 15.78 5.20 -13.14
C SER A 62 17.06 5.79 -12.55
N ILE A 63 17.05 6.18 -11.27
CA ILE A 63 18.25 6.63 -10.55
C ILE A 63 19.28 5.50 -10.44
N ASP A 64 18.83 4.27 -10.13
CA ASP A 64 19.70 3.09 -10.09
C ASP A 64 20.36 2.80 -11.45
N ARG A 65 19.72 3.19 -12.56
CA ARG A 65 20.28 3.11 -13.92
C ARG A 65 21.23 4.29 -14.26
N GLY A 66 21.46 5.21 -13.32
CA GLY A 66 22.34 6.36 -13.50
C GLY A 66 21.67 7.61 -14.08
N THR A 67 20.34 7.66 -14.10
CA THR A 67 19.61 8.88 -14.52
C THR A 67 19.75 9.97 -13.46
N ASP A 68 19.85 11.23 -13.88
CA ASP A 68 19.77 12.37 -12.97
C ASP A 68 18.53 12.29 -12.07
N ALA A 69 18.71 12.65 -10.80
CA ALA A 69 17.72 12.40 -9.77
C ALA A 69 16.47 13.28 -9.92
N ASP A 70 16.62 14.52 -10.37
CA ASP A 70 15.50 15.43 -10.59
C ASP A 70 14.75 15.07 -11.88
N LYS A 71 15.49 14.75 -12.94
CA LYS A 71 14.90 14.25 -14.19
C LYS A 71 14.09 12.96 -13.97
N ALA A 72 14.66 11.99 -13.26
CA ALA A 72 13.98 10.73 -12.95
C ALA A 72 12.68 10.92 -12.16
N VAL A 73 12.67 11.88 -11.21
CA VAL A 73 11.49 12.20 -10.42
C VAL A 73 10.43 12.90 -11.28
N LEU A 74 10.83 13.86 -12.12
CA LEU A 74 9.93 14.56 -13.03
C LEU A 74 9.30 13.60 -14.04
N ASP A 75 10.09 12.74 -14.68
CA ASP A 75 9.62 11.76 -15.65
C ASP A 75 8.62 10.78 -15.01
N ALA A 76 8.92 10.31 -13.79
CA ALA A 76 8.01 9.44 -13.07
C ALA A 76 6.72 10.14 -12.64
N ALA A 77 6.80 11.38 -12.16
CA ALA A 77 5.64 12.17 -11.77
C ALA A 77 4.70 12.39 -12.96
N THR A 78 5.25 12.75 -14.12
CA THR A 78 4.52 12.90 -15.38
C THR A 78 3.89 11.58 -15.82
N ARG A 79 4.65 10.48 -15.81
CA ARG A 79 4.17 9.16 -16.26
C ARG A 79 2.97 8.64 -15.48
N TYR A 80 2.92 8.91 -14.17
CA TYR A 80 1.85 8.42 -13.29
C TYR A 80 0.82 9.49 -12.94
N CYS A 81 0.90 10.68 -13.55
CA CYS A 81 0.03 11.83 -13.31
C CYS A 81 -0.09 12.15 -11.80
N VAL A 82 1.05 12.28 -11.13
CA VAL A 82 1.13 12.65 -9.71
C VAL A 82 1.96 13.92 -9.52
N PRO A 83 1.70 14.73 -8.48
CA PRO A 83 2.52 15.90 -8.18
C PRO A 83 3.97 15.51 -7.91
N VAL A 84 4.90 16.29 -8.48
CA VAL A 84 6.35 16.10 -8.29
C VAL A 84 6.73 16.08 -6.80
N ASP A 85 6.15 16.97 -6.00
CA ASP A 85 6.42 17.07 -4.56
C ASP A 85 6.03 15.82 -3.80
N SER A 86 4.92 15.15 -4.20
CA SER A 86 4.51 13.89 -3.58
C SER A 86 5.54 12.78 -3.80
N VAL A 87 6.19 12.77 -4.97
CA VAL A 87 7.27 11.83 -5.28
C VAL A 87 8.53 12.20 -4.51
N ARG A 88 8.91 13.49 -4.47
CA ARG A 88 10.08 13.98 -3.74
C ARG A 88 10.03 13.67 -2.24
N LEU A 89 8.89 13.93 -1.60
CA LEU A 89 8.70 13.70 -0.17
C LEU A 89 8.84 12.22 0.22
N LEU A 90 8.33 11.32 -0.62
CA LEU A 90 8.31 9.89 -0.32
C LEU A 90 9.51 9.13 -0.86
N ARG A 91 10.28 9.73 -1.79
CA ARG A 91 11.47 9.11 -2.39
C ARG A 91 12.48 8.60 -1.36
N PRO A 92 12.89 9.36 -0.31
CA PRO A 92 13.88 8.86 0.64
C PRO A 92 13.38 7.65 1.42
N ALA A 93 12.11 7.66 1.84
CA ALA A 93 11.49 6.57 2.59
C ALA A 93 11.32 5.30 1.72
N ILE A 94 11.08 5.47 0.43
CA ILE A 94 10.93 4.35 -0.50
C ILE A 94 12.30 3.81 -0.91
N ALA A 95 13.27 4.68 -1.18
CA ALA A 95 14.65 4.29 -1.47
C ALA A 95 15.28 3.52 -0.30
N SER A 96 15.05 3.97 0.94
CA SER A 96 15.53 3.25 2.13
C SER A 96 14.87 1.87 2.24
N ARG A 97 13.54 1.77 2.04
CA ARG A 97 12.81 0.49 2.04
C ARG A 97 13.27 -0.45 0.92
N ILE A 98 13.52 0.05 -0.28
CA ILE A 98 14.04 -0.75 -1.40
C ILE A 98 15.45 -1.26 -1.07
N LYS A 99 16.31 -0.40 -0.53
CA LYS A 99 17.67 -0.78 -0.10
C LYS A 99 17.62 -1.85 0.98
N SER A 100 16.77 -1.68 1.99
CA SER A 100 16.54 -2.69 3.03
C SER A 100 16.01 -4.00 2.46
N ALA A 101 15.04 -3.96 1.54
CA ALA A 101 14.49 -5.15 0.90
C ALA A 101 15.54 -5.93 0.08
N ARG A 102 16.36 -5.23 -0.71
CA ARG A 102 17.49 -5.85 -1.44
C ARG A 102 18.48 -6.47 -0.48
N GLN A 103 18.82 -5.78 0.61
CA GLN A 103 19.72 -6.29 1.63
C GLN A 103 19.16 -7.55 2.28
N ILE A 104 17.88 -7.55 2.69
CA ILE A 104 17.18 -8.72 3.26
C ILE A 104 17.21 -9.89 2.29
N GLU A 105 16.97 -9.66 0.99
CA GLU A 105 17.01 -10.74 0.00
C GLU A 105 18.42 -11.31 -0.19
N THR A 106 19.44 -10.44 -0.27
CA THR A 106 20.85 -10.89 -0.30
C THR A 106 21.19 -11.70 0.95
N ASP A 107 20.76 -11.25 2.12
CA ASP A 107 21.02 -11.90 3.40
C ASP A 107 20.34 -13.28 3.47
N ARG A 108 19.11 -13.40 2.93
CA ARG A 108 18.43 -14.69 2.74
C ARG A 108 19.16 -15.62 1.78
N GLN A 109 19.74 -15.09 0.70
CA GLN A 109 20.53 -15.89 -0.25
C GLN A 109 21.82 -16.39 0.40
N ILE A 110 22.54 -15.53 1.12
CA ILE A 110 23.74 -15.90 1.89
C ILE A 110 23.40 -17.03 2.87
N MET A 111 22.33 -16.90 3.66
CA MET A 111 21.96 -17.93 4.63
C MET A 111 21.51 -19.24 3.99
N ARG A 112 20.78 -19.19 2.87
CA ARG A 112 20.40 -20.40 2.10
C ARG A 112 21.63 -21.14 1.59
N SER A 113 22.60 -20.43 1.01
CA SER A 113 23.83 -21.05 0.52
C SER A 113 24.70 -21.58 1.66
N TYR A 114 24.81 -20.87 2.77
CA TYR A 114 25.54 -21.34 3.95
C TYR A 114 24.91 -22.61 4.54
N ARG A 115 23.57 -22.67 4.64
CA ARG A 115 22.85 -23.88 5.08
C ARG A 115 23.01 -25.07 4.14
N ALA A 116 23.29 -24.81 2.86
CA ALA A 116 23.65 -25.84 1.89
C ALA A 116 25.12 -26.30 1.99
N GLY A 117 25.88 -25.81 2.97
CA GLY A 117 27.28 -26.20 3.21
C GLY A 117 28.31 -25.42 2.40
N LEU A 118 27.92 -24.40 1.64
CA LEU A 118 28.85 -23.58 0.86
C LEU A 118 29.70 -22.69 1.79
N THR A 119 30.99 -22.58 1.47
CA THR A 119 31.93 -21.69 2.16
C THR A 119 31.68 -20.22 1.82
N ASP A 120 32.10 -19.29 2.70
CA ASP A 120 31.94 -17.84 2.47
C ASP A 120 32.60 -17.40 1.13
N VAL A 121 33.65 -18.10 0.67
CA VAL A 121 34.33 -17.86 -0.62
C VAL A 121 33.45 -18.27 -1.79
N GLU A 122 32.85 -19.46 -1.76
CA GLU A 122 31.97 -19.96 -2.82
C GLU A 122 30.69 -19.14 -2.91
N ILE A 123 30.12 -18.77 -1.77
CA ILE A 123 28.95 -17.87 -1.70
C ILE A 123 29.31 -16.51 -2.33
N GLY A 124 30.50 -15.98 -2.00
CA GLY A 124 31.00 -14.73 -2.59
C GLY A 124 31.09 -14.80 -4.11
N LYS A 125 31.69 -15.88 -4.64
CA LYS A 125 31.75 -16.12 -6.09
C LYS A 125 30.36 -16.21 -6.72
N ARG A 126 29.44 -16.94 -6.09
CA ARG A 126 28.08 -17.17 -6.61
C ARG A 126 27.22 -15.90 -6.63
N LEU A 127 27.34 -15.05 -5.61
CA LEU A 127 26.56 -13.83 -5.46
C LEU A 127 27.29 -12.57 -5.97
N ASN A 128 28.49 -12.74 -6.55
CA ASN A 128 29.38 -11.65 -6.94
C ASN A 128 29.66 -10.65 -5.79
N LEU A 129 29.93 -11.19 -4.60
CA LEU A 129 30.26 -10.44 -3.39
C LEU A 129 31.66 -10.82 -2.90
N HIS A 130 32.36 -9.85 -2.30
CA HIS A 130 33.62 -10.14 -1.64
C HIS A 130 33.40 -11.06 -0.43
N GLN A 131 34.27 -12.06 -0.23
CA GLN A 131 34.17 -13.04 0.86
C GLN A 131 34.04 -12.39 2.26
N LYS A 132 34.73 -11.27 2.49
CA LYS A 132 34.61 -10.50 3.76
C LYS A 132 33.20 -9.92 3.95
N THR A 133 32.54 -9.49 2.88
CA THR A 133 31.17 -8.97 2.92
C THR A 133 30.18 -10.07 3.30
N VAL A 134 30.35 -11.26 2.71
CA VAL A 134 29.55 -12.45 3.05
C VAL A 134 29.75 -12.83 4.51
N ALA A 135 31.00 -12.98 4.95
CA ALA A 135 31.33 -13.34 6.33
C ALA A 135 30.76 -12.34 7.35
N ARG A 136 30.87 -11.03 7.07
CA ARG A 136 30.30 -9.97 7.92
C ARG A 136 28.78 -10.09 8.02
N ARG A 137 28.08 -10.19 6.88
CA ARG A 137 26.61 -10.30 6.83
C ARG A 137 26.12 -11.56 7.52
N ARG A 138 26.72 -12.72 7.24
CA ARG A 138 26.39 -13.98 7.90
C ARG A 138 26.50 -13.89 9.42
N ARG A 139 27.59 -13.31 9.95
CA ARG A 139 27.77 -13.10 11.40
C ARG A 139 26.73 -12.17 11.99
N GLN A 140 26.35 -11.11 11.27
CA GLN A 140 25.30 -10.21 11.72
C GLN A 140 23.96 -10.94 11.83
N ILE A 141 23.56 -11.67 10.79
CA ILE A 141 22.31 -12.44 10.77
C ILE A 141 22.28 -13.48 11.90
N MET A 142 23.41 -14.16 12.14
CA MET A 142 23.52 -15.16 13.21
C MET A 142 23.50 -14.58 14.64
N ARG A 143 23.74 -13.28 14.82
CA ARG A 143 23.64 -12.61 16.13
C ARG A 143 22.22 -12.13 16.43
N GLU A 144 21.40 -11.96 15.40
CA GLU A 144 20.01 -11.49 15.50
C GLU A 144 19.01 -12.65 15.66
N ILE A 145 19.48 -13.91 15.58
CA ILE A 145 18.72 -15.14 15.81
C ILE A 145 19.05 -15.67 17.21
#